data_AF-A0A8T4LD51-F1
#
_entry.id   AF-A0A8T4LD51-F1
#
_cell.length_a   1.000
_cell.length_b   1.000
_cell.length_c   1.000
_cell.angle_alpha   90.00
_cell.angle_beta   90.00
_cell.angle_gamma   90.00
#
_symmetry.space_group_name_H-M   'P 1'
#
loop_
_entity.id
_entity.type
_entity.pdbx_description
1 polymer ?
#
loop_
_entity_poly.entity_id
_entity_poly.type
_entity_poly.pdbx_seq_one_letter_code
_entity_poly.pdbx_strand_id
1 'polypeptide(L)'
;MKKKSLIIKFLGENLVLKIVDFLIENKGIDMSKKEIIDWAEISRASLFNYWEQIEEQGIVVVTRKFGNTKLYTLNSKNQIVKKLL
;
A
#
# COMPACT_ATOMS: atom_id res chain seq x y z
N MET A 1 -4.69 6.86 -22.02
CA MET A 1 -5.54 6.08 -21.10
C MET A 1 -4.65 5.49 -20.01
N LYS A 2 -4.89 5.79 -18.72
CA LYS A 2 -4.15 5.15 -17.61
C LYS A 2 -4.41 3.64 -17.68
N LYS A 3 -3.36 2.82 -17.74
CA LYS A 3 -3.46 1.36 -17.74
C LYS A 3 -4.04 0.95 -16.38
N LYS A 4 -5.29 0.49 -16.33
CA LYS A 4 -5.87 -0.05 -15.09
C LYS A 4 -5.03 -1.26 -14.64
N SER A 5 -4.68 -1.30 -13.35
CA SER A 5 -4.00 -2.43 -12.72
C SER A 5 -4.74 -3.75 -12.97
N LEU A 6 -3.97 -4.83 -13.13
CA LEU A 6 -4.52 -6.17 -13.30
C LEU A 6 -5.30 -6.61 -12.06
N ILE A 7 -4.81 -6.29 -10.85
CA ILE A 7 -5.48 -6.65 -9.59
C ILE A 7 -6.86 -6.00 -9.53
N ILE A 8 -6.94 -4.71 -9.82
CA ILE A 8 -8.20 -3.96 -9.86
C ILE A 8 -9.14 -4.48 -10.97
N LYS A 9 -8.58 -4.86 -12.14
CA LYS A 9 -9.37 -5.42 -13.24
C LYS A 9 -10.02 -6.76 -12.89
N PHE A 10 -9.32 -7.63 -12.17
CA PHE A 10 -9.81 -8.99 -11.85
C PHE A 10 -10.66 -9.04 -10.58
N LEU A 11 -10.34 -8.24 -9.57
CA LEU A 11 -10.99 -8.29 -8.24
C LEU A 11 -11.99 -7.16 -8.00
N GLY A 12 -12.09 -6.20 -8.91
CA GLY A 12 -12.95 -5.02 -8.80
C GLY A 12 -12.27 -3.83 -8.11
N GLU A 13 -12.94 -2.68 -8.14
CA GLU A 13 -12.45 -1.43 -7.53
C GLU A 13 -12.83 -1.38 -6.05
N ASN A 14 -11.84 -1.52 -5.17
CA ASN A 14 -11.96 -1.30 -3.73
C ASN A 14 -10.76 -0.46 -3.23
N LEU A 15 -10.98 0.43 -2.26
CA LEU A 15 -9.93 1.29 -1.69
C LEU A 15 -8.75 0.49 -1.10
N VAL A 16 -9.01 -0.64 -0.47
CA VAL A 16 -7.95 -1.54 0.04
C VAL A 16 -7.11 -2.06 -1.13
N LEU A 17 -7.77 -2.54 -2.19
CA LEU A 17 -7.07 -3.04 -3.38
C LEU A 17 -6.26 -1.94 -4.06
N LYS A 18 -6.77 -0.70 -4.12
CA LYS A 18 -6.03 0.44 -4.67
C LYS A 18 -4.76 0.74 -3.87
N ILE A 19 -4.82 0.68 -2.53
CA ILE A 19 -3.64 0.87 -1.67
C ILE A 19 -2.64 -0.27 -1.88
N VAL A 20 -3.10 -1.51 -1.86
CA VAL A 20 -2.23 -2.69 -2.02
C VAL A 20 -1.57 -2.73 -3.40
N ASP A 21 -2.32 -2.42 -4.45
CA ASP A 21 -1.84 -2.33 -5.82
C ASP A 21 -0.76 -1.25 -5.95
N PHE A 22 -1.01 -0.05 -5.41
CA PHE A 22 -0.01 1.00 -5.34
C PHE A 22 1.28 0.56 -4.61
N LEU A 23 1.15 -0.15 -3.49
CA LEU A 23 2.30 -0.68 -2.75
C LEU A 23 3.08 -1.75 -3.54
N ILE A 24 2.39 -2.54 -4.36
CA ILE A 24 2.99 -3.54 -5.26
C ILE A 24 3.76 -2.86 -6.39
N GLU A 25 3.17 -1.85 -7.04
CA GLU A 25 3.82 -1.06 -8.09
C GLU A 25 5.07 -0.32 -7.57
N ASN A 26 5.06 0.07 -6.29
CA ASN A 26 6.15 0.79 -5.62
C ASN A 26 6.95 -0.12 -4.66
N LYS A 27 7.00 -1.43 -4.94
CA LYS A 27 7.73 -2.40 -4.12
C LYS A 27 9.20 -1.99 -3.94
N GLY A 28 9.66 -1.98 -2.69
CA GLY A 28 11.04 -1.65 -2.32
C GLY A 28 11.30 -0.15 -2.14
N ILE A 29 10.29 0.69 -2.37
CA ILE A 29 10.35 2.13 -2.07
C ILE A 29 9.87 2.35 -0.63
N ASP A 30 10.62 3.17 0.10
CA ASP A 30 10.25 3.65 1.44
C ASP A 30 9.33 4.86 1.30
N MET A 31 8.12 4.78 1.86
CA MET A 31 7.13 5.84 1.77
C MET A 31 6.47 6.12 3.11
N SER A 32 6.21 7.39 3.39
CA SER A 32 5.34 7.84 4.46
C SER A 32 3.87 7.65 4.08
N LYS A 33 2.98 7.63 5.08
CA LYS A 33 1.53 7.65 4.85
C LYS A 33 1.09 8.83 3.97
N LYS A 34 1.78 9.98 4.06
CA LYS A 34 1.50 11.16 3.25
C LYS A 34 1.84 10.90 1.77
N GLU A 35 3.02 10.37 1.47
CA GLU A 35 3.40 10.04 0.09
C GLU A 35 2.45 9.00 -0.52
N ILE A 36 2.01 8.01 0.28
CA ILE A 36 1.01 7.03 -0.17
C ILE A 36 -0.33 7.70 -0.51
N ILE A 37 -0.81 8.61 0.34
CA ILE A 37 -2.04 9.40 0.06
C ILE A 37 -1.91 10.16 -1.26
N ASP A 38 -0.80 10.89 -1.40
CA ASP A 38 -0.56 11.81 -2.51
C ASP A 38 -0.39 11.03 -3.82
N TRP A 39 0.40 9.96 -3.84
CA TRP A 39 0.74 9.22 -5.06
C TRP A 39 -0.30 8.16 -5.44
N ALA A 40 -0.97 7.55 -4.46
CA ALA A 40 -2.07 6.63 -4.73
C ALA A 40 -3.39 7.37 -5.06
N GLU A 41 -3.40 8.71 -5.06
CA GLU A 41 -4.58 9.54 -5.33
C GLU A 41 -5.78 9.10 -4.46
N ILE A 42 -5.58 8.95 -3.15
CA ILE A 42 -6.65 8.58 -2.19
C ILE A 42 -6.82 9.64 -1.12
N SER A 43 -8.00 9.69 -0.49
CA SER A 43 -8.19 10.61 0.64
C SER A 43 -7.43 10.13 1.88
N ARG A 44 -7.08 11.08 2.76
CA ARG A 44 -6.53 10.76 4.08
C ARG A 44 -7.45 9.84 4.86
N ALA A 45 -8.75 10.13 4.90
CA ALA A 45 -9.73 9.30 5.60
C ALA A 45 -9.71 7.85 5.07
N SER A 46 -9.67 7.68 3.74
CA SER A 46 -9.58 6.37 3.10
C SER A 46 -8.33 5.61 3.54
N LEU A 47 -7.15 6.23 3.51
CA LEU A 47 -5.94 5.54 3.97
C LEU A 47 -6.10 5.10 5.42
N PHE A 48 -6.44 6.01 6.33
CA PHE A 48 -6.49 5.72 7.76
C PHE A 48 -7.56 4.69 8.15
N ASN A 49 -8.69 4.61 7.42
CA ASN A 49 -9.72 3.60 7.65
C ASN A 49 -9.25 2.16 7.39
N TYR A 50 -8.28 1.96 6.50
CA TYR A 50 -7.80 0.62 6.12
C TYR A 50 -6.36 0.33 6.54
N TRP A 51 -5.62 1.36 6.96
CA TRP A 51 -4.19 1.22 7.21
C TRP A 51 -3.89 0.25 8.34
N GLU A 52 -4.68 0.29 9.42
CA GLU A 52 -4.52 -0.62 10.57
C GLU A 52 -4.60 -2.08 10.11
N GLN A 53 -5.62 -2.44 9.33
CA GLN A 53 -5.76 -3.78 8.76
C GLN A 53 -4.56 -4.16 7.87
N ILE A 54 -4.06 -3.23 7.04
CA ILE A 54 -2.92 -3.47 6.14
C ILE A 54 -1.63 -3.72 6.96
N GLU A 55 -1.44 -2.98 8.06
CA GLU A 55 -0.33 -3.18 8.99
C GLU A 55 -0.45 -4.50 9.75
N GLU A 56 -1.62 -4.81 10.32
CA GLU A 56 -1.88 -6.03 11.08
C GLU A 56 -1.73 -7.30 10.25
N GLN A 57 -2.18 -7.26 8.98
CA GLN A 57 -1.96 -8.35 8.03
C GLN A 57 -0.50 -8.48 7.58
N GLY A 58 0.37 -7.56 8.01
CA GLY A 58 1.79 -7.54 7.69
C GLY A 58 2.07 -7.32 6.21
N ILE A 59 1.16 -6.67 5.48
CA ILE A 59 1.32 -6.33 4.05
C ILE A 59 2.43 -5.30 3.87
N VAL A 60 2.57 -4.39 4.84
CA VAL A 60 3.66 -3.41 4.91
C VAL A 60 4.54 -3.68 6.13
N VAL A 61 5.79 -3.22 6.07
CA VAL A 61 6.71 -3.18 7.21
C VAL A 61 7.30 -1.79 7.37
N VAL A 62 7.55 -1.39 8.61
CA VAL A 62 8.29 -0.16 8.90
C VAL A 62 9.78 -0.44 8.64
N THR A 63 10.41 0.36 7.79
CA THR A 63 11.83 0.23 7.46
C THR A 63 12.70 1.16 8.29
N ARG A 64 12.23 2.39 8.53
CA ARG A 64 12.92 3.39 9.35
C ARG A 64 11.97 4.43 9.93
N LYS A 65 12.46 5.19 10.90
CA LYS A 65 11.77 6.34 11.50
C LYS A 65 12.60 7.60 11.29
N PHE A 66 11.95 8.70 10.91
CA PHE A 66 12.54 10.02 10.81
C PHE A 66 11.71 10.99 11.63
N GLY A 67 12.23 11.37 12.81
CA GLY A 67 11.44 12.06 13.83
C GLY A 67 10.19 11.26 14.21
N ASN A 68 9.01 11.88 14.10
CA ASN A 68 7.72 11.25 14.37
C ASN A 68 7.14 10.48 13.17
N THR A 69 7.80 10.51 12.01
CA THR A 69 7.33 9.86 10.78
C THR A 69 7.91 8.45 10.66
N LYS A 70 7.03 7.47 10.41
CA LYS A 70 7.42 6.11 10.01
C LYS A 70 7.42 6.03 8.48
N LEU A 71 8.43 5.38 7.92
CA LEU A 71 8.48 5.00 6.51
C LEU A 71 8.17 3.51 6.38
N TYR A 72 7.40 3.20 5.35
CA TYR A 72 6.83 1.89 5.10
C TYR A 72 7.24 1.40 3.71
N THR A 73 7.41 0.10 3.58
CA THR A 73 7.52 -0.55 2.27
C THR A 73 6.69 -1.83 2.24
N LEU A 74 6.41 -2.33 1.04
CA LEU A 74 5.72 -3.59 0.84
C LEU A 74 6.53 -4.75 1.46
N ASN A 75 5.91 -5.54 2.32
CA ASN A 75 6.51 -6.69 2.94
C ASN A 75 6.57 -7.88 1.98
N SER A 76 7.62 -7.94 1.17
CA SER A 76 7.84 -9.05 0.22
C SER A 76 8.08 -10.41 0.88
N LYS A 77 8.24 -10.47 2.21
CA LYS A 77 8.36 -11.72 2.96
C LYS A 77 6.99 -12.29 3.36
N ASN A 78 5.94 -11.47 3.34
CA ASN A 78 4.58 -11.87 3.69
C ASN A 78 4.02 -12.89 2.67
N GLN A 79 3.36 -13.95 3.15
CA GLN A 79 2.84 -15.02 2.30
C GLN A 79 1.69 -14.56 1.39
N ILE A 80 0.84 -13.63 1.85
CA ILE A 80 -0.23 -13.04 1.04
C ILE A 80 0.41 -12.22 -0.08
N VAL A 81 1.35 -11.33 0.26
CA VAL A 81 2.07 -10.49 -0.72
C VAL A 81 2.77 -11.35 -1.77
N LYS A 82 3.44 -12.45 -1.35
CA LYS A 82 4.10 -13.38 -2.29
C LYS A 82 3.15 -14.04 -3.28
N LYS A 83 1.88 -14.27 -2.89
CA LYS A 83 0.88 -14.85 -3.79
C LYS A 83 0.28 -13.82 -4.76
N LEU A 84 0.44 -12.53 -4.49
CA LEU A 84 -0.04 -11.43 -5.33
C LEU A 84 1.00 -10.95 -6.37
N LEU A 85 2.27 -11.28 -6.16
CA LEU A 85 3.40 -11.00 -7.07
C LEU A 85 3.60 -12.14 -8.06
#